data_AF-A0A1F7RVH3-F1
#
_entry.id   AF-A0A1F7RVH3-F1
#
_cell.length_a   1.000
_cell.length_b   1.000
_cell.length_c   1.000
_cell.angle_alpha   90.00
_cell.angle_beta   90.00
_cell.angle_gamma   90.00
#
_symmetry.space_group_name_H-M   'P 1'
#
loop_
_entity.id
_entity.type
_entity.pdbx_description
1 polymer ?
#
loop_
_entity_poly.entity_id
_entity_poly.type
_entity_poly.pdbx_seq_one_letter_code
_entity_poly.pdbx_strand_id
1 'polypeptide(L)'
;MYKSVFKVMCIVFFICFFTANCTNDCKKADKLIREGQYDKAIEILENYVKSHENDHTGYMLLGDAYVGKARSIGGYGFNPATLEIVLKGTNYYKQSYKIKRTRLVEDKLAIASGMLEAP
;
A
#
# COMPACT_ATOMS: atom_id res chain seq x y z
N MET A 1 -27.83 -13.20 -38.33
CA MET A 1 -27.64 -13.98 -37.07
C MET A 1 -26.18 -13.90 -36.54
N TYR A 2 -25.49 -12.76 -36.67
CA TYR A 2 -24.06 -12.60 -36.30
C TYR A 2 -23.80 -11.47 -35.28
N LYS A 3 -24.82 -10.64 -34.97
CA LYS A 3 -24.71 -9.50 -34.04
C LYS A 3 -24.52 -9.89 -32.57
N SER A 4 -24.98 -11.07 -32.15
CA SER A 4 -24.89 -11.50 -30.74
C SER A 4 -23.56 -12.16 -30.37
N VAL A 5 -22.84 -12.75 -31.33
CA VAL A 5 -21.57 -13.45 -31.05
C VAL A 5 -20.43 -12.45 -30.81
N PHE A 6 -20.46 -11.31 -31.50
CA PHE A 6 -19.48 -10.24 -31.35
C PHE A 6 -19.53 -9.58 -29.95
N LYS A 7 -20.72 -9.46 -29.36
CA LYS A 7 -20.89 -8.90 -28.00
C LYS A 7 -20.38 -9.84 -26.90
N VAL A 8 -20.57 -11.15 -27.06
CA VAL A 8 -20.10 -12.14 -26.07
C VAL A 8 -18.58 -12.29 -26.15
N MET A 9 -17.98 -12.14 -27.33
CA MET A 9 -16.53 -12.22 -27.50
C MET A 9 -15.78 -11.04 -26.84
N CYS A 10 -16.36 -9.84 -26.80
CA CYS A 10 -15.78 -8.69 -26.08
C CYS A 10 -15.82 -8.85 -24.55
N ILE A 11 -16.81 -9.58 -24.01
CA ILE A 11 -16.97 -9.76 -22.56
C ILE A 11 -15.92 -10.77 -22.03
N VAL A 12 -15.54 -11.76 -22.83
CA VAL A 12 -14.50 -12.74 -22.44
C VAL A 12 -13.09 -12.13 -22.52
N PHE A 13 -12.86 -11.17 -23.43
CA PHE A 13 -11.56 -10.48 -23.55
C PHE A 13 -11.27 -9.50 -22.40
N PHE A 14 -12.30 -9.04 -21.69
CA PHE A 14 -12.15 -8.14 -20.53
C PHE A 14 -11.76 -8.89 -19.24
N ILE A 15 -11.94 -10.21 -19.20
CA ILE A 15 -11.66 -11.05 -18.02
C ILE A 15 -10.19 -11.53 -18.01
N CYS A 16 -9.49 -11.47 -19.15
CA CYS A 16 -8.14 -12.03 -19.30
C CYS A 16 -6.97 -11.05 -19.12
N PHE A 17 -7.22 -9.76 -18.82
CA PHE A 17 -6.14 -8.80 -18.52
C PHE A 17 -5.88 -8.59 -17.01
N PHE A 18 -6.65 -9.26 -16.14
CA PHE A 18 -6.63 -8.97 -14.70
C PHE A 18 -5.58 -9.75 -13.88
N THR A 19 -4.77 -10.64 -14.49
CA THR A 19 -3.96 -11.61 -13.72
C THR A 19 -2.44 -11.49 -13.84
N ALA A 20 -1.87 -10.52 -14.57
CA ALA A 20 -0.43 -10.54 -14.85
C ALA A 20 0.42 -9.43 -14.18
N ASN A 21 -0.15 -8.32 -13.71
CA ASN A 21 0.66 -7.20 -13.17
C ASN A 21 0.82 -7.18 -11.64
N CYS A 22 0.05 -8.00 -10.92
CA CYS A 22 -0.10 -7.96 -9.45
C CYS A 22 1.23 -8.07 -8.65
N THR A 23 2.30 -8.65 -9.20
CA THR A 23 3.55 -8.86 -8.42
C THR A 23 4.67 -7.87 -8.69
N ASN A 24 4.64 -7.10 -9.79
CA ASN A 24 5.76 -6.23 -10.15
C ASN A 24 5.74 -4.91 -9.38
N ASP A 25 4.56 -4.34 -9.15
CA ASP A 25 4.44 -3.03 -8.51
C ASP A 25 4.85 -3.06 -7.04
N CYS A 26 4.37 -4.06 -6.27
CA CYS A 26 4.80 -4.26 -4.88
C CYS A 26 6.31 -4.50 -4.76
N LYS A 27 6.91 -5.32 -5.64
CA LYS A 27 8.37 -5.55 -5.62
C LYS A 27 9.17 -4.29 -5.96
N LYS A 28 8.69 -3.53 -6.95
CA LYS A 28 9.30 -2.26 -7.36
C LYS A 28 9.20 -1.23 -6.23
N ALA A 29 8.03 -1.12 -5.60
CA ALA A 29 7.82 -0.21 -4.48
C ALA A 29 8.66 -0.59 -3.25
N ASP A 30 8.74 -1.88 -2.90
CA ASP A 30 9.60 -2.39 -1.83
C ASP A 30 11.08 -2.05 -2.07
N LYS A 31 11.55 -2.17 -3.32
CA LYS A 31 12.90 -1.69 -3.69
C LYS A 31 13.05 -0.19 -3.47
N LEU A 32 12.08 0.62 -3.90
CA LEU A 32 12.12 2.09 -3.70
C LEU A 32 12.12 2.47 -2.21
N ILE A 33 11.37 1.76 -1.37
CA ILE A 33 11.36 1.94 0.10
C ILE A 33 12.76 1.68 0.67
N ARG A 34 13.41 0.58 0.26
CA ARG A 34 14.79 0.28 0.68
C ARG A 34 15.81 1.32 0.22
N GLU A 35 15.58 1.94 -0.94
CA GLU A 35 16.41 3.03 -1.48
C GLU A 35 16.08 4.40 -0.88
N GLY A 36 15.11 4.48 0.05
CA GLY A 36 14.67 5.74 0.66
C GLY A 36 13.83 6.63 -0.26
N GLN A 37 13.42 6.13 -1.44
CA GLN A 37 12.60 6.84 -2.41
C GLN A 37 11.11 6.73 -2.07
N TYR A 38 10.74 7.22 -0.88
CA TYR A 38 9.41 7.00 -0.30
C TYR A 38 8.28 7.63 -1.13
N ASP A 39 8.47 8.82 -1.70
CA ASP A 39 7.43 9.48 -2.51
C ASP A 39 7.04 8.66 -3.74
N LYS A 40 8.03 8.12 -4.45
CA LYS A 40 7.80 7.25 -5.61
C LYS A 40 7.17 5.93 -5.22
N ALA A 41 7.58 5.37 -4.07
CA ALA A 41 6.97 4.15 -3.55
C ALA A 41 5.49 4.36 -3.22
N ILE A 42 5.15 5.48 -2.56
CA ILE A 42 3.78 5.87 -2.22
C ILE A 42 2.94 5.99 -3.49
N GLU A 43 3.41 6.72 -4.51
CA GLU A 43 2.67 6.90 -5.78
C GLU A 43 2.30 5.57 -6.44
N ILE A 44 3.26 4.64 -6.53
CA ILE A 44 3.04 3.31 -7.11
C ILE A 44 2.03 2.53 -6.27
N LEU A 45 2.22 2.52 -4.94
CA LEU A 45 1.40 1.72 -4.03
C LEU A 45 -0.03 2.27 -3.90
N GLU A 46 -0.24 3.58 -3.95
CA GLU A 46 -1.57 4.19 -3.94
C GLU A 46 -2.39 3.80 -5.18
N ASN A 47 -1.75 3.72 -6.34
CA ASN A 47 -2.41 3.23 -7.54
C ASN A 47 -2.62 1.71 -7.49
N TYR A 48 -1.67 0.98 -6.92
CA TYR A 48 -1.77 -0.47 -6.75
C TYR A 48 -2.99 -0.85 -5.88
N VAL A 49 -3.14 -0.27 -4.69
CA VAL A 49 -4.20 -0.66 -3.75
C VAL A 49 -5.61 -0.34 -4.26
N LYS A 50 -5.77 0.62 -5.18
CA LYS A 50 -7.07 0.91 -5.84
C LYS A 50 -7.56 -0.24 -6.73
N SER A 51 -6.65 -1.03 -7.28
CA SER A 51 -6.98 -2.18 -8.14
C SER A 51 -6.84 -3.52 -7.41
N HIS A 52 -6.20 -3.51 -6.23
CA HIS A 52 -5.91 -4.68 -5.41
C HIS A 52 -6.38 -4.46 -3.97
N GLU A 53 -7.64 -4.07 -3.80
CA GLU A 53 -8.23 -3.68 -2.50
C GLU A 53 -8.20 -4.80 -1.44
N ASN A 54 -8.00 -6.05 -1.86
CA ASN A 54 -7.90 -7.22 -0.99
C ASN A 54 -6.46 -7.75 -0.82
N ASP A 55 -5.44 -7.04 -1.30
CA ASP A 55 -4.04 -7.42 -1.09
C ASP A 55 -3.45 -6.69 0.13
N HIS A 56 -3.31 -7.42 1.22
CA HIS A 56 -2.72 -6.90 2.45
C HIS A 56 -1.26 -6.42 2.26
N THR A 57 -0.52 -6.99 1.30
CA THR A 57 0.90 -6.63 1.07
C THR A 57 1.02 -5.21 0.57
N GLY A 58 0.16 -4.79 -0.36
CA GLY A 58 0.12 -3.42 -0.87
C GLY A 58 -0.10 -2.41 0.24
N TYR A 59 -1.07 -2.66 1.11
CA TYR A 59 -1.34 -1.80 2.27
C TYR A 59 -0.20 -1.79 3.30
N MET A 60 0.41 -2.95 3.55
CA MET A 60 1.56 -3.03 4.46
C MET A 60 2.74 -2.22 3.93
N LEU A 61 3.10 -2.37 2.65
CA LEU A 61 4.19 -1.62 2.03
C LEU A 61 3.87 -0.11 1.95
N LEU A 62 2.60 0.25 1.77
CA LEU A 62 2.19 1.66 1.77
C LEU A 62 2.38 2.26 3.16
N GLY A 63 2.04 1.51 4.21
CA GLY A 63 2.37 1.85 5.60
C GLY A 63 3.87 2.05 5.81
N ASP A 64 4.70 1.12 5.32
CA ASP A 64 6.16 1.19 5.40
C ASP A 64 6.71 2.44 4.70
N ALA A 65 6.18 2.77 3.52
CA ALA A 65 6.59 3.93 2.75
C ALA A 65 6.25 5.25 3.47
N TYR A 66 5.04 5.36 4.03
CA TYR A 66 4.61 6.54 4.79
C TYR A 66 5.43 6.72 6.08
N VAL A 67 5.60 5.65 6.88
CA VAL A 67 6.43 5.72 8.10
C VAL A 67 7.90 6.01 7.77
N GLY A 68 8.43 5.40 6.71
CA GLY A 68 9.77 5.68 6.20
C GLY A 68 9.95 7.14 5.79
N LYS A 69 8.97 7.71 5.07
CA LYS A 69 8.95 9.13 4.73
C LYS A 69 8.99 10.01 5.97
N ALA A 70 8.10 9.77 6.94
CA ALA A 70 8.07 10.53 8.19
C ALA A 70 9.43 10.47 8.92
N ARG A 71 10.05 9.28 8.96
CA ARG A 71 11.38 9.10 9.54
C ARG A 71 12.45 9.91 8.81
N SER A 72 12.38 10.00 7.48
CA SER A 72 13.38 10.70 6.66
C SER A 72 13.35 12.22 6.79
N ILE A 73 12.17 12.81 7.02
CA ILE A 73 12.00 14.28 7.02
C ILE A 73 12.20 14.93 8.39
N GLY A 74 12.10 14.18 9.49
CA GLY A 74 12.21 14.81 10.82
C GLY A 74 12.06 13.90 12.03
N GLY A 75 11.89 12.59 11.85
CA GLY A 75 11.75 11.66 12.98
C GLY A 75 10.42 11.80 13.73
N TYR A 76 10.26 10.97 14.78
CA TYR A 76 9.01 10.81 15.53
C TYR A 76 8.74 12.01 16.46
N GLY A 77 7.47 12.45 16.52
CA GLY A 77 6.89 13.18 17.66
C GLY A 77 6.98 14.71 17.66
N PHE A 78 8.00 15.33 17.06
CA PHE A 78 8.23 16.78 17.27
C PHE A 78 7.77 17.70 16.12
N ASN A 79 7.41 17.15 14.96
CA ASN A 79 6.95 17.92 13.82
C ASN A 79 5.49 17.59 13.49
N PRO A 80 4.54 18.55 13.53
CA PRO A 80 3.14 18.29 13.21
C PRO A 80 2.96 17.74 11.77
N ALA A 81 3.87 18.07 10.84
CA ALA A 81 3.84 17.53 9.48
C ALA A 81 4.22 16.03 9.44
N THR A 82 5.07 15.53 10.35
CA THR A 82 5.38 14.09 10.41
C THR A 82 4.24 13.30 11.03
N LEU A 83 3.48 13.89 11.96
CA LEU A 83 2.35 13.24 12.63
C LEU A 83 1.27 12.81 11.64
N GLU A 84 0.90 13.67 10.69
CA GLU A 84 -0.09 13.33 9.67
C GLU A 84 0.38 12.16 8.79
N ILE A 85 1.66 12.15 8.44
CA ILE A 85 2.27 11.11 7.60
C ILE A 85 2.31 9.77 8.35
N VAL A 86 2.69 9.76 9.63
CA VAL A 86 2.64 8.56 10.48
C VAL A 86 1.20 8.08 10.64
N LEU A 87 0.24 8.97 10.84
CA LEU A 87 -1.18 8.61 10.94
C LEU A 87 -1.68 7.90 9.67
N LYS A 88 -1.31 8.39 8.49
CA LYS A 88 -1.60 7.72 7.21
C LYS A 88 -0.97 6.33 7.17
N GLY A 89 0.31 6.21 7.51
CA GLY A 89 1.00 4.92 7.56
C GLY A 89 0.33 3.91 8.50
N THR A 90 -0.01 4.36 9.72
CA THR A 90 -0.73 3.57 10.72
C THR A 90 -2.10 3.09 10.22
N ASN A 91 -2.84 3.94 9.51
CA ASN A 91 -4.12 3.56 8.93
C ASN A 91 -3.98 2.49 7.84
N TYR A 92 -2.92 2.54 7.03
CA TYR A 92 -2.65 1.49 6.05
C TYR A 92 -2.24 0.17 6.69
N TYR A 93 -1.48 0.17 7.79
CA TYR A 93 -1.27 -1.06 8.55
C TYR A 93 -2.57 -1.63 9.13
N LYS A 94 -3.48 -0.78 9.61
CA LYS A 94 -4.82 -1.21 10.05
C LYS A 94 -5.60 -1.86 8.91
N GLN A 95 -5.54 -1.31 7.69
CA GLN A 95 -6.18 -1.90 6.52
C GLN A 95 -5.55 -3.26 6.16
N SER A 96 -4.22 -3.35 6.12
CA SER A 96 -3.52 -4.63 5.95
C SER A 96 -3.94 -5.65 7.00
N TYR A 97 -4.04 -5.25 8.27
CA TYR A 97 -4.42 -6.12 9.38
C TYR A 97 -5.84 -6.67 9.24
N LYS A 98 -6.79 -5.83 8.81
CA LYS A 98 -8.18 -6.22 8.55
C LYS A 98 -8.28 -7.30 7.46
N ILE A 99 -7.44 -7.22 6.44
CA ILE A 99 -7.41 -8.21 5.34
C ILE A 99 -6.72 -9.48 5.80
N LYS A 100 -5.53 -9.35 6.40
CA LYS A 100 -4.74 -10.49 6.87
C LYS A 100 -3.98 -10.15 8.14
N ARG A 101 -4.46 -10.71 9.24
CA ARG A 101 -3.80 -10.68 10.54
C ARG A 101 -2.53 -11.53 10.51
N THR A 102 -1.37 -10.87 10.53
CA THR A 102 -0.06 -11.51 10.65
C THR A 102 0.73 -10.83 11.75
N ARG A 103 1.62 -11.57 12.42
CA ARG A 103 2.48 -11.02 13.47
C ARG A 103 3.32 -9.83 12.99
N LEU A 104 3.83 -9.90 11.76
CA LEU A 104 4.58 -8.79 11.15
C LEU A 104 3.75 -7.50 11.07
N VAL A 105 2.49 -7.61 10.64
CA VAL A 105 1.59 -6.45 10.52
C VAL A 105 1.17 -5.94 11.91
N GLU A 106 0.97 -6.84 12.88
CA GLU A 106 0.71 -6.47 14.28
C GLU A 106 1.87 -5.68 14.87
N ASP A 107 3.10 -6.17 14.71
CA ASP A 107 4.31 -5.52 15.21
C ASP A 107 4.47 -4.12 14.57
N LYS A 108 4.31 -4.02 13.24
CA LYS A 108 4.36 -2.74 12.52
C LYS A 108 3.29 -1.76 13.01
N LEU A 109 2.06 -2.24 13.19
CA LEU A 109 0.95 -1.42 13.68
C LEU A 109 1.18 -0.93 15.11
N ALA A 110 1.68 -1.80 16.00
CA ALA A 110 1.98 -1.46 17.37
C ALA A 110 3.08 -0.40 17.46
N ILE A 111 4.17 -0.59 16.71
CA ILE A 111 5.27 0.36 16.63
C ILE A 111 4.76 1.71 16.09
N ALA A 112 4.02 1.71 14.98
CA ALA A 112 3.50 2.94 14.38
C ALA A 112 2.45 3.66 15.24
N SER A 113 1.65 2.92 16.03
CA SER A 113 0.70 3.52 16.97
C SER A 113 1.43 4.12 18.17
N GLY A 114 2.45 3.45 18.70
CA GLY A 114 3.28 3.99 19.78
C GLY A 114 4.02 5.28 19.39
N MET A 115 4.34 5.48 18.11
CA MET A 115 4.90 6.75 17.60
C MET A 115 3.92 7.92 17.70
N LEU A 116 2.60 7.66 17.65
CA LEU A 116 1.56 8.69 17.76
C LEU A 116 1.25 9.04 19.22
N GLU A 117 1.59 8.16 20.15
CA GLU A 117 1.32 8.28 21.58
C GLU A 117 2.50 8.86 22.39
N ALA A 118 3.65 9.09 21.73
CA ALA A 118 4.82 9.66 22.37
C ALA A 118 4.59 11.17 22.69
N PRO A 119 4.78 11.60 23.96
CA PRO A 119 4.53 12.97 24.41
C PRO A 119 5.57 14.00 23.94
#